data_AF-A0A2N0XF31-F1
#
_entry.id   AF-A0A2N0XF31-F1
#
_cell.length_a   1.000
_cell.length_b   1.000
_cell.length_c   1.000
_cell.angle_alpha   90.00
_cell.angle_beta   90.00
_cell.angle_gamma   90.00
#
_symmetry.space_group_name_H-M   'P 1'
#
loop_
_entity.id
_entity.type
_entity.pdbx_description
1 polymer ?
#
loop_
_entity_poly.entity_id
_entity_poly.type
_entity_poly.pdbx_seq_one_letter_code
_entity_poly.pdbx_strand_id
1 'polypeptide(L)'
;YMLVEVVNFAAGFGLVMLLFALMFKVLPDVLITWKSVWRGAFLTTLLFTLGKFLLSLYFSQLKPTSTFGAAGTVILIMMWINYSCMLIFFGAKFTKVYTYKRGYPVVLSKHARWSAAKLYADGLKQMQAKNEES
;
A
#
# COMPACT_ATOMS: atom_id res chain seq x y z
N TYR A 1 -23.87 24.56 -15.22
CA TYR A 1 -23.16 23.45 -15.88
C TYR A 1 -21.77 23.21 -15.29
N MET A 2 -20.83 24.18 -15.30
CA MET A 2 -19.49 23.98 -14.69
C MET A 2 -19.51 23.52 -13.21
N LEU A 3 -20.43 24.04 -12.38
CA LEU A 3 -20.54 23.61 -10.97
C LEU A 3 -20.85 22.12 -10.82
N VAL A 4 -21.70 21.56 -11.69
CA VAL A 4 -22.08 20.14 -11.63
C VAL A 4 -20.89 19.25 -12.00
N GLU A 5 -20.09 19.68 -12.97
CA GLU A 5 -18.91 18.96 -13.43
C GLU A 5 -17.78 18.95 -12.39
N VAL A 6 -17.53 20.10 -11.75
CA VAL A 6 -16.55 20.21 -10.64
C VAL A 6 -16.99 19.35 -9.46
N VAL A 7 -18.28 19.37 -9.11
CA VAL A 7 -18.80 18.53 -8.03
C VAL A 7 -18.67 17.05 -8.37
N ASN A 8 -18.98 16.63 -9.60
CA ASN A 8 -18.85 15.24 -10.02
C ASN A 8 -17.39 14.76 -10.01
N PHE A 9 -16.47 15.61 -10.48
CA PHE A 9 -15.03 15.33 -10.44
C PHE A 9 -14.52 15.24 -8.99
N ALA A 10 -14.88 16.20 -8.14
CA ALA A 10 -14.48 16.22 -6.73
C ALA A 10 -15.09 15.04 -5.96
N ALA A 11 -16.34 14.67 -6.23
CA ALA A 11 -17.00 13.52 -5.64
C ALA A 11 -16.32 12.21 -6.09
N GLY A 12 -15.99 12.07 -7.37
CA GLY A 12 -15.25 10.90 -7.87
C GLY A 12 -13.83 10.80 -7.29
N PHE A 13 -13.11 11.91 -7.24
CA PHE A 13 -11.78 11.99 -6.64
C PHE A 13 -11.83 11.65 -5.15
N GLY A 14 -12.79 12.24 -4.42
CA GLY A 14 -13.03 11.96 -3.01
C GLY A 14 -13.42 10.51 -2.77
N LEU A 15 -14.28 9.93 -3.61
CA LEU A 15 -14.66 8.52 -3.53
C LEU A 15 -13.46 7.60 -3.70
N VAL A 16 -12.61 7.83 -4.71
CA VAL A 16 -11.39 7.03 -4.94
C VAL A 16 -10.41 7.19 -3.78
N MET A 17 -10.20 8.41 -3.30
CA MET A 17 -9.36 8.69 -2.13
C MET A 17 -9.88 7.97 -0.88
N LEU A 18 -11.19 8.00 -0.65
CA LEU A 18 -11.86 7.34 0.47
C LEU A 18 -11.80 5.82 0.30
N LEU A 19 -11.91 5.31 -0.92
CA LEU A 19 -11.79 3.89 -1.24
C LEU A 19 -10.38 3.38 -0.97
N PHE A 20 -9.33 4.10 -1.37
CA PHE A 20 -7.95 3.78 -0.98
C PHE A 20 -7.71 3.93 0.53
N ALA A 21 -8.26 4.97 1.15
CA ALA A 21 -8.20 5.14 2.60
C ALA A 21 -8.87 3.98 3.35
N LEU A 22 -10.02 3.52 2.87
CA LEU A 22 -10.70 2.32 3.36
C LEU A 22 -9.88 1.08 3.08
N MET A 23 -9.33 0.91 1.88
CA MET A 23 -8.50 -0.24 1.54
C MET A 23 -7.30 -0.36 2.50
N PHE A 24 -6.66 0.76 2.84
CA PHE A 24 -5.58 0.81 3.84
C PHE A 24 -6.04 0.69 5.30
N LYS A 25 -7.33 0.86 5.60
CA LYS A 25 -7.90 0.69 6.94
C LYS A 25 -8.54 -0.70 7.13
N VAL A 26 -9.05 -1.29 6.06
CA VAL A 26 -9.73 -2.59 6.02
C VAL A 26 -8.71 -3.72 5.94
N LEU A 27 -7.56 -3.52 5.27
CA LEU A 27 -6.51 -4.55 5.22
C LEU A 27 -5.79 -4.79 6.56
N PRO A 28 -5.36 -3.76 7.29
CA PRO A 28 -4.76 -3.94 8.59
C PRO A 28 -5.85 -3.64 9.62
N ASP A 29 -6.31 -4.68 10.30
CA ASP A 29 -7.10 -4.64 11.53
C ASP A 29 -6.28 -3.97 12.67
N VAL A 30 -5.88 -2.71 12.45
CA VAL A 30 -4.97 -1.92 13.29
C VAL A 30 -5.52 -0.51 13.38
N LEU A 31 -5.55 0.00 14.61
CA LEU A 31 -6.05 1.32 14.99
C LEU A 31 -5.13 2.44 14.47
N ILE A 32 -5.22 2.78 13.18
CA ILE A 32 -4.49 3.91 12.59
C ILE A 32 -5.31 5.19 12.78
N THR A 33 -4.68 6.28 13.24
CA THR A 33 -5.34 7.61 13.27
C THR A 33 -5.58 8.12 11.86
N TRP A 34 -6.81 8.60 11.62
CA TRP A 34 -7.29 9.19 10.37
C TRP A 34 -6.32 10.16 9.67
N LYS A 35 -5.56 10.96 10.43
CA LYS A 35 -4.57 11.91 9.89
C LYS A 35 -3.43 11.26 9.08
N SER A 36 -3.05 10.02 9.36
CA SER A 36 -1.99 9.35 8.58
C SER A 36 -2.50 8.55 7.41
N VAL A 37 -3.73 8.03 7.51
CA VAL A 37 -4.42 7.44 6.35
C VAL A 37 -4.61 8.50 5.28
N TRP A 38 -4.93 9.74 5.66
CA TRP A 38 -5.07 10.86 4.73
C TRP A 38 -3.80 11.14 3.91
N ARG A 39 -2.60 11.05 4.48
CA ARG A 39 -1.35 11.28 3.73
C ARG A 39 -1.06 10.15 2.74
N GLY A 40 -1.31 8.89 3.14
CA GLY A 40 -1.18 7.74 2.24
C GLY A 40 -2.22 7.78 1.11
N ALA A 41 -3.48 8.01 1.46
CA ALA A 41 -4.58 8.14 0.51
C ALA A 41 -4.38 9.32 -0.46
N PHE A 42 -3.91 10.47 0.03
CA PHE A 42 -3.59 11.61 -0.83
C PHE A 42 -2.49 11.28 -1.85
N LEU A 43 -1.39 10.67 -1.40
CA LEU A 43 -0.30 10.29 -2.29
C LEU A 43 -0.72 9.22 -3.30
N THR A 44 -1.48 8.21 -2.86
CA THR A 44 -2.01 7.16 -3.74
C THR A 44 -3.01 7.71 -4.74
N THR A 45 -3.88 8.64 -4.35
CA THR A 45 -4.85 9.27 -5.26
C THR A 45 -4.16 10.18 -6.27
N LEU A 46 -3.11 10.90 -5.84
CA LEU A 46 -2.28 11.70 -6.74
C LEU A 46 -1.61 10.79 -7.78
N LEU A 47 -0.96 9.71 -7.35
CA LEU A 47 -0.37 8.74 -8.26
C LEU A 47 -1.42 8.07 -9.15
N PHE A 48 -2.57 7.66 -8.62
CA PHE A 48 -3.64 7.04 -9.40
C PHE A 48 -4.14 7.97 -10.51
N THR A 49 -4.31 9.25 -10.20
CA THR A 49 -4.67 10.28 -11.18
C THR A 49 -3.59 10.41 -12.26
N LEU A 50 -2.32 10.41 -11.85
CA LEU A 50 -1.17 10.48 -12.74
C LEU A 50 -1.07 9.24 -13.63
N GLY A 51 -1.28 8.03 -13.09
CA GLY A 51 -1.34 6.79 -13.84
C GLY A 51 -2.47 6.77 -14.86
N LYS A 52 -3.66 7.25 -14.48
CA LYS A 52 -4.82 7.35 -15.39
C LYS A 52 -4.54 8.31 -16.54
N PHE A 53 -3.86 9.42 -16.25
CA PHE A 53 -3.41 10.38 -17.26
C PHE A 53 -2.34 9.80 -18.18
N LEU A 54 -1.33 9.12 -17.65
CA LEU A 54 -0.31 8.41 -18.44
C LEU A 54 -0.95 7.37 -19.35
N LEU A 55 -1.92 6.61 -18.85
CA LEU A 55 -2.64 5.61 -19.64
C LEU A 55 -3.42 6.27 -20.79
N SER A 56 -4.07 7.40 -20.51
CA SER A 56 -4.81 8.19 -21.50
C SER A 56 -3.89 8.77 -22.57
N LEU A 57 -2.72 9.32 -22.18
CA LEU A 57 -1.71 9.83 -23.11
C LEU A 57 -1.13 8.71 -23.96
N TYR A 58 -0.81 7.58 -23.34
CA TYR A 58 -0.26 6.41 -24.01
C TYR A 58 -1.24 5.86 -25.05
N PHE A 59 -2.53 5.77 -24.71
CA PHE A 59 -3.59 5.46 -25.67
C PHE A 59 -3.72 6.48 -26.80
N SER A 60 -3.57 7.77 -26.49
CA SER A 60 -3.66 8.83 -27.50
C SER A 60 -2.52 8.81 -28.50
N GLN A 61 -1.32 8.37 -28.10
CA GLN A 61 -0.15 8.28 -28.98
C GLN A 61 -0.10 6.96 -29.75
N LEU A 62 -0.60 5.87 -29.17
CA LEU A 62 -0.75 4.60 -29.87
C LEU A 62 -1.96 4.66 -30.80
N LYS A 63 -1.79 5.11 -32.05
CA LYS A 63 -2.78 4.87 -33.12
C LYS A 63 -3.03 3.34 -33.21
N PRO A 64 -4.19 2.80 -32.78
CA PRO A 64 -4.38 1.36 -32.58
C PRO A 64 -4.46 0.53 -33.88
N THR A 65 -4.36 1.15 -35.04
CA THR A 65 -4.94 0.62 -36.27
C THR A 65 -4.04 -0.37 -37.04
N SER A 66 -2.71 -0.39 -36.90
CA SER A 66 -1.88 -1.12 -37.89
C SER A 66 -0.97 -2.26 -37.42
N THR A 67 -0.53 -2.34 -36.17
CA THR A 67 0.56 -3.30 -35.83
C THR A 67 0.39 -4.10 -34.53
N PHE A 68 -0.36 -3.61 -33.54
CA PHE A 68 -0.49 -4.28 -32.23
C PHE A 68 -1.93 -4.37 -31.70
N GLY A 69 -2.95 -4.25 -32.57
CA GLY A 69 -4.38 -4.08 -32.22
C GLY A 69 -4.86 -4.84 -30.96
N ALA A 70 -4.81 -6.18 -30.95
CA ALA A 70 -5.25 -6.98 -29.81
C ALA A 70 -4.19 -7.12 -28.71
N ALA A 71 -2.92 -7.38 -29.06
CA ALA A 71 -1.84 -7.60 -28.10
C ALA A 71 -1.51 -6.35 -27.25
N GLY A 72 -1.64 -5.15 -27.83
CA GLY A 72 -1.40 -3.89 -27.14
C GLY A 72 -2.38 -3.65 -25.99
N THR A 73 -3.64 -4.07 -26.12
CA THR A 73 -4.63 -3.95 -25.03
C THR A 73 -4.28 -4.82 -23.83
N VAL A 74 -3.78 -6.04 -24.07
CA VAL A 74 -3.35 -6.97 -23.00
C VAL A 74 -2.17 -6.39 -22.24
N ILE A 75 -1.16 -5.88 -22.94
CA ILE A 75 0.02 -5.25 -22.33
C ILE A 75 -0.39 -4.05 -21.51
N LEU A 76 -1.32 -3.24 -22.01
CA LEU A 76 -1.80 -2.06 -21.30
C LEU A 76 -2.57 -2.42 -20.03
N ILE A 77 -3.46 -3.42 -20.09
CA ILE A 77 -4.17 -3.93 -18.92
C ILE A 77 -3.16 -4.46 -17.90
N MET A 78 -2.13 -5.21 -18.33
CA MET A 78 -1.07 -5.69 -17.44
C MET A 78 -0.29 -4.55 -16.79
N MET A 79 0.07 -3.51 -17.55
CA MET A 79 0.74 -2.32 -17.02
C MET A 79 -0.15 -1.61 -15.99
N TRP A 80 -1.45 -1.46 -16.29
CA TRP A 80 -2.42 -0.85 -15.38
C TRP A 80 -2.57 -1.63 -14.07
N ILE A 81 -2.69 -2.96 -14.16
CA ILE A 81 -2.79 -3.84 -12.98
C ILE A 81 -1.49 -3.78 -12.18
N ASN A 82 -0.33 -3.89 -12.85
CA ASN A 82 0.97 -3.84 -12.19
C ASN A 82 1.17 -2.52 -11.44
N TYR A 83 0.81 -1.40 -12.07
CA TYR A 83 0.83 -0.09 -11.45
C TYR A 83 -0.08 -0.03 -10.22
N SER A 84 -1.31 -0.52 -10.34
CA SER A 84 -2.29 -0.56 -9.24
C SER A 84 -1.78 -1.39 -8.05
N CYS A 85 -1.16 -2.54 -8.31
CA CYS A 85 -0.51 -3.35 -7.28
C CYS A 85 0.60 -2.56 -6.57
N MET A 86 1.44 -1.86 -7.32
CA MET A 86 2.53 -1.05 -6.77
C MET A 86 2.01 0.05 -5.82
N LEU A 87 0.88 0.67 -6.17
CA LEU A 87 0.20 1.64 -5.29
C LEU A 87 -0.27 1.03 -3.97
N ILE A 88 -0.87 -0.16 -4.03
CA ILE A 88 -1.37 -0.88 -2.85
C ILE A 88 -0.20 -1.28 -1.95
N PHE A 89 0.86 -1.87 -2.52
CA PHE A 89 2.07 -2.25 -1.78
C PHE A 89 2.77 -1.04 -1.15
N PHE A 90 2.84 0.08 -1.87
CA PHE A 90 3.42 1.32 -1.37
C PHE A 90 2.62 1.84 -0.16
N GLY A 91 1.29 1.89 -0.25
CA GLY A 91 0.44 2.30 0.87
C GLY A 91 0.50 1.35 2.08
N ALA A 92 0.63 0.04 1.84
CA ALA A 92 0.84 -0.96 2.89
C ALA A 92 2.17 -0.75 3.63
N LYS A 93 3.28 -0.53 2.89
CA LYS A 93 4.58 -0.20 3.51
C LYS A 93 4.54 1.12 4.28
N PHE A 94 3.87 2.14 3.73
CA PHE A 94 3.73 3.43 4.39
C PHE A 94 3.00 3.30 5.73
N THR A 95 1.94 2.50 5.76
CA THR A 95 1.20 2.15 6.98
C THR A 95 2.10 1.44 7.99
N LYS A 96 2.87 0.44 7.56
CA LYS A 96 3.82 -0.31 8.40
C LYS A 96 4.88 0.60 9.05
N VAL A 97 5.52 1.47 8.27
CA VAL A 97 6.54 2.42 8.76
C VAL A 97 5.93 3.45 9.71
N TYR A 98 4.72 3.89 9.43
CA TYR A 98 4.04 4.88 10.26
C TYR A 98 3.58 4.29 11.61
N THR A 99 3.09 3.05 11.63
CA THR A 99 2.78 2.33 12.88
C THR A 99 4.04 2.11 13.72
N TYR A 100 5.19 1.84 13.08
CA TYR A 100 6.48 1.67 13.75
C TYR A 100 6.98 2.97 14.40
N LYS A 101 6.79 4.13 13.74
CA LYS A 101 7.17 5.44 14.29
C LYS A 101 6.28 5.93 15.45
N ARG A 102 5.10 5.34 15.65
CA ARG A 102 4.13 5.82 16.65
C ARG A 102 4.04 5.00 17.94
N GLY A 103 4.95 4.06 18.13
CA GLY A 103 5.12 3.38 19.41
C GLY A 103 3.93 2.54 19.84
N TYR A 104 3.11 2.02 18.91
CA TYR A 104 2.21 0.94 19.28
C TYR A 104 3.09 -0.27 19.59
N PRO A 105 3.08 -0.80 20.83
CA PRO A 105 3.69 -2.09 21.08
C PRO A 105 3.07 -3.03 20.06
N VAL A 106 3.92 -3.68 19.26
CA VAL A 106 3.50 -4.80 18.44
C VAL A 106 3.02 -5.83 19.45
N VAL A 107 1.74 -5.76 19.83
CA VAL A 107 1.08 -6.81 20.59
C VAL A 107 0.98 -7.94 19.59
N LEU A 108 2.05 -8.73 19.59
CA LEU A 108 2.14 -10.05 19.03
C LEU A 108 0.79 -10.73 19.30
N SER A 109 0.05 -11.05 18.23
CA SER A 109 -1.02 -12.04 18.32
C SER A 109 -0.51 -13.20 19.17
N LYS A 110 -1.37 -13.72 20.04
CA LYS A 110 -1.12 -14.72 21.10
C LYS A 110 -0.33 -15.98 20.66
N HIS A 111 -0.05 -16.13 19.36
CA HIS A 111 0.68 -17.22 18.72
C HIS A 111 1.92 -16.80 17.89
N ALA A 112 2.36 -15.54 17.94
CA ALA A 112 3.61 -15.15 17.28
C ALA A 112 4.79 -15.76 18.03
N ARG A 113 5.20 -16.93 17.56
CA ARG A 113 6.31 -17.72 18.09
C ARG A 113 7.55 -16.82 18.17
N TRP A 114 8.14 -16.82 19.37
CA TRP A 114 9.36 -16.12 19.71
C TRP A 114 10.37 -16.17 18.56
N SER A 115 10.85 -14.99 18.12
CA SER A 115 11.87 -14.89 17.09
C SER A 115 13.07 -15.74 17.49
N ALA A 116 13.51 -16.65 16.61
CA ALA A 116 14.59 -17.60 16.88
C ALA A 116 15.83 -16.93 17.48
N ALA A 117 16.11 -15.68 17.09
CA ALA A 117 17.19 -14.87 17.65
C ALA A 117 17.12 -14.70 19.19
N LYS A 118 15.92 -14.59 19.77
CA LYS A 118 15.73 -14.45 21.23
C LYS A 118 15.89 -15.80 21.95
N LEU A 119 15.51 -16.91 21.30
CA LEU A 119 15.70 -18.25 21.84
C LEU A 119 17.18 -18.66 21.91
N TYR A 120 17.97 -18.29 20.90
CA TYR A 120 19.42 -18.51 20.89
C TYR A 120 20.14 -17.67 21.96
N ALA A 121 19.74 -16.41 22.16
CA ALA A 121 20.33 -15.55 23.17
C ALA A 121 20.06 -16.04 24.60
N ASP A 122 18.84 -16.51 24.90
CA ASP A 122 18.52 -17.11 26.20
C ASP A 122 19.22 -18.47 26.38
N GLY A 123 19.29 -19.29 25.32
CA GLY A 123 20.01 -20.56 25.35
C GLY A 123 21.50 -20.37 25.65
N LEU A 124 22.15 -19.36 25.07
CA LEU A 124 23.55 -19.03 25.34
C LEU A 124 23.76 -18.54 26.77
N LYS A 125 22.85 -17.71 27.31
CA LYS A 125 22.92 -17.28 28.72
C LYS A 125 22.75 -18.46 29.69
N GLN A 126 21.86 -19.40 29.38
CA GLN A 126 21.68 -20.60 30.19
C GLN A 126 22.90 -21.54 30.11
N MET A 127 23.52 -21.67 28.95
CA MET A 127 24.76 -22.43 28.80
C MET A 127 25.94 -21.77 29.52
N GLN A 128 26.01 -20.43 29.53
CA GLN A 128 27.03 -19.69 30.27
C GLN A 128 26.84 -19.81 31.79
N ALA A 129 25.63 -19.63 32.30
CA ALA A 129 25.33 -19.78 33.74
C ALA A 129 25.60 -21.20 34.24
N LYS A 130 25.25 -22.23 33.45
CA LYS A 130 25.52 -23.62 33.80
C LYS A 130 27.02 -23.97 33.79
N ASN A 131 27.83 -23.29 32.99
CA ASN A 131 29.28 -23.46 32.95
C ASN A 131 30.00 -22.68 34.05
N GLU A 132 29.38 -21.66 34.64
CA GLU A 132 29.92 -20.92 35.80
C GLU A 132 29.57 -21.60 37.14
N GLU A 133 28.52 -22.41 37.17
CA GLU A 133 28.11 -23.21 38.34
C GLU A 133 28.76 -24.60 38.43
N SER A 134 29.55 -25.00 37.43
CA SER A 134 30.25 -26.30 37.36
C SER A 134 31.76 -26.18 37.45
#